data_AF-A0A067H4E9-F1
#
_entry.id   AF-A0A067H4E9-F1
#
_cell.length_a   1.000
_cell.length_b   1.000
_cell.length_c   1.000
_cell.angle_alpha   90.00
_cell.angle_beta   90.00
_cell.angle_gamma   90.00
#
_symmetry.space_group_name_H-M   'P 1'
#
loop_
_entity.id
_entity.type
_entity.pdbx_description
1 polymer ?
#
loop_
_entity_poly.entity_id
_entity_poly.type
_entity_poly.pdbx_seq_one_letter_code
_entity_poly.pdbx_strand_id
1 'polypeptide(L)'
;MNWVRVVNGVPPTGDYSFAKYNKSVDVVKYTDEEYEKYLTDPMWTKEETDQLFELCERFDLRFIVIADRFPSSRTVEELKDRYYGVSRAILIARAPSPTDVSGHPLVKDPYNVSQEVERKRALSMVLSQTKHQERKDAEVLAEAKRITDSRMASRAAEEPEMPVASHVGSESADRAVVLGDTVSPSSNIQLPSATVVPSTSIIADSASTLASLRMLRVYLRTYALEQMVQAASSSAGLRTIKRVEQALQELGVNLKPKVPTKAVCAEHLELRKEILTLLNLQKQ
;
A
#
# COMPACT_ATOMS: atom_id res chain seq x y z
N MET A 1 5.52 4.61 -22.66
CA MET A 1 6.72 5.46 -22.90
C MET A 1 7.95 4.57 -22.89
N ASN A 2 8.68 4.52 -24.01
CA ASN A 2 9.93 3.77 -24.12
C ASN A 2 11.10 4.76 -24.18
N TRP A 3 12.13 4.51 -23.38
CA TRP A 3 13.37 5.27 -23.46
C TRP A 3 14.26 4.62 -24.51
N VAL A 4 14.65 5.41 -25.51
CA VAL A 4 15.50 4.94 -26.61
C VAL A 4 16.85 5.61 -26.51
N ARG A 5 17.91 4.81 -26.44
CA ARG A 5 19.29 5.31 -26.39
C ARG A 5 19.65 5.86 -27.77
N VAL A 6 19.83 7.17 -27.86
CA VAL A 6 20.38 7.81 -29.06
C VAL A 6 21.87 7.45 -29.14
N VAL A 7 22.29 6.88 -30.27
CA VAL A 7 23.70 6.60 -30.57
C VAL A 7 24.10 7.52 -31.71
N ASN A 8 25.17 8.30 -31.54
CA ASN A 8 25.71 9.23 -32.54
C ASN A 8 24.73 10.31 -33.07
N GLY A 9 23.80 10.77 -32.23
CA GLY A 9 22.87 11.85 -32.59
C GLY A 9 21.78 11.49 -33.59
N VAL A 10 21.72 10.23 -34.04
CA VAL A 10 20.71 9.74 -34.98
C VAL A 10 19.61 9.03 -34.19
N PRO A 11 18.35 9.49 -34.23
CA PRO A 11 17.22 8.74 -33.70
C PRO A 11 17.12 7.41 -34.47
N PRO A 12 16.97 6.27 -33.77
CA PRO A 12 16.83 5.00 -34.47
C PRO A 12 15.62 5.02 -35.40
N THR A 13 15.84 4.57 -36.62
CA THR A 13 14.84 4.56 -37.69
C THR A 13 13.99 3.30 -37.55
N GLY A 14 12.69 3.49 -37.30
CA GLY A 14 11.71 2.41 -37.13
C GLY A 14 11.13 2.31 -35.72
N ASP A 15 10.02 1.60 -35.60
CA ASP A 15 9.40 1.36 -34.30
C ASP A 15 10.32 0.55 -33.40
N TYR A 16 10.31 0.91 -32.10
CA TYR A 16 11.07 0.18 -31.08
C TYR A 16 10.79 -1.32 -31.19
N SER A 17 11.82 -2.18 -31.16
CA SER A 17 11.67 -3.63 -31.45
C SER A 17 10.65 -4.35 -30.56
N PHE A 18 10.33 -3.78 -29.38
CA PHE A 18 9.31 -4.27 -28.46
C PHE A 18 7.98 -3.52 -28.52
N ALA A 19 7.82 -2.51 -29.39
CA ALA A 19 6.57 -1.77 -29.56
C ALA A 19 5.40 -2.69 -29.94
N LYS A 20 5.66 -3.78 -30.67
CA LYS A 20 4.69 -4.84 -30.97
C LYS A 20 4.08 -5.54 -29.75
N TYR A 21 4.71 -5.42 -28.58
CA TYR A 21 4.20 -5.97 -27.32
C TYR A 21 3.40 -4.94 -26.51
N ASN A 22 3.36 -3.67 -26.97
CA ASN A 22 2.59 -2.63 -26.32
C ASN A 22 1.11 -2.81 -26.67
N LYS A 23 0.37 -3.49 -25.79
CA LYS A 23 -1.07 -3.67 -25.92
C LYS A 23 -1.77 -2.53 -25.17
N SER A 24 -2.47 -1.67 -25.90
CA SER A 24 -3.36 -0.66 -25.31
C SER A 24 -4.66 -1.30 -24.85
N VAL A 25 -5.22 -0.77 -23.77
CA VAL A 25 -6.57 -1.15 -23.33
C VAL A 25 -7.59 -0.44 -24.22
N ASP A 26 -8.60 -1.18 -24.69
CA ASP A 26 -9.74 -0.57 -25.38
C ASP A 26 -10.73 -0.03 -24.35
N VAL A 27 -10.85 1.30 -24.29
CA VAL A 27 -11.71 2.01 -23.35
C VAL A 27 -13.02 2.37 -24.05
N VAL A 28 -14.15 2.00 -23.41
CA VAL A 28 -15.48 2.27 -23.95
C VAL A 28 -15.69 3.77 -24.13
N LYS A 29 -16.09 4.19 -25.33
CA LYS A 29 -16.48 5.57 -25.63
C LYS A 29 -18.00 5.67 -25.69
N TYR A 30 -18.57 6.73 -25.14
CA TYR A 30 -20.00 7.03 -25.18
C TYR A 30 -20.25 8.41 -25.78
N THR A 31 -21.45 8.59 -26.30
CA THR A 31 -21.97 9.86 -26.84
C THR A 31 -22.70 10.65 -25.76
N ASP A 32 -22.93 11.93 -26.01
CA ASP A 32 -23.74 12.77 -25.11
C ASP A 32 -25.17 12.22 -25.00
N GLU A 33 -25.77 11.73 -26.09
CA GLU A 33 -27.11 11.13 -26.04
C GLU A 33 -27.17 9.87 -25.16
N GLU A 34 -26.11 9.06 -25.17
CA GLU A 34 -26.01 7.89 -24.31
C GLU A 34 -25.80 8.27 -22.84
N TYR A 35 -25.05 9.34 -22.57
CA TYR A 35 -24.82 9.82 -21.21
C TYR A 35 -26.12 10.27 -20.56
N GLU A 36 -26.85 11.13 -21.24
CA GLU A 36 -28.10 11.74 -20.77
C GLU A 36 -29.19 10.68 -20.54
N LYS A 37 -29.16 9.60 -21.33
CA LYS A 37 -30.17 8.54 -21.26
C LYS A 37 -29.84 7.46 -20.23
N TYR A 38 -28.57 7.12 -20.03
CA TYR A 38 -28.18 5.93 -19.27
C TYR A 38 -27.19 6.16 -18.13
N LEU A 39 -26.47 7.29 -18.11
CA LEU A 39 -25.30 7.49 -17.25
C LEU A 39 -25.45 8.61 -16.22
N THR A 40 -26.57 9.34 -16.21
CA THR A 40 -26.84 10.40 -15.23
C THR A 40 -26.81 9.87 -13.80
N ASP A 41 -26.12 10.57 -12.92
CA ASP A 41 -25.90 10.14 -11.53
C ASP A 41 -25.83 11.38 -10.62
N PRO A 42 -26.49 11.37 -9.44
CA PRO A 42 -26.52 12.53 -8.55
C PRO A 42 -25.15 12.85 -7.92
N MET A 43 -24.25 11.88 -7.84
CA MET A 43 -22.92 12.02 -7.25
C MET A 43 -21.83 12.27 -8.29
N TRP A 44 -22.14 12.18 -9.59
CA TRP A 44 -21.19 12.32 -10.69
C TRP A 44 -21.68 13.29 -11.76
N THR A 45 -20.86 14.30 -12.04
CA THR A 45 -21.08 15.17 -13.19
C THR A 45 -20.62 14.52 -14.49
N LYS A 46 -21.12 15.03 -15.63
CA LYS A 46 -20.68 14.57 -16.95
C LYS A 46 -19.21 14.86 -17.15
N GLU A 47 -18.79 16.06 -16.77
CA GLU A 47 -17.41 16.54 -16.87
C GLU A 47 -16.45 15.68 -16.05
N GLU A 48 -16.82 15.29 -14.83
CA GLU A 48 -16.02 14.36 -14.02
C GLU A 48 -15.93 12.97 -14.67
N THR A 49 -17.03 12.49 -15.25
CA THR A 49 -17.06 11.19 -15.93
C THR A 49 -16.19 11.21 -17.19
N ASP A 50 -16.27 12.27 -18.00
CA ASP A 50 -15.48 12.46 -19.21
C ASP A 50 -13.97 12.54 -18.86
N GLN A 51 -13.60 13.28 -17.82
CA GLN A 51 -12.22 13.33 -17.33
C GLN A 51 -11.73 11.97 -16.85
N LEU A 52 -12.56 11.18 -16.15
CA LEU A 52 -12.21 9.82 -15.74
C LEU A 52 -11.90 8.95 -16.96
N PHE A 53 -12.72 9.00 -18.01
CA PHE A 53 -12.52 8.20 -19.21
C PHE A 53 -11.28 8.65 -20.00
N GLU A 54 -10.98 9.95 -20.09
CA GLU A 54 -9.73 10.45 -20.66
C GLU A 54 -8.51 9.92 -19.91
N LEU A 55 -8.55 9.93 -18.57
CA LEU A 55 -7.49 9.40 -17.72
C LEU A 55 -7.34 7.89 -17.86
N CYS A 56 -8.44 7.16 -17.99
CA CYS A 56 -8.48 5.73 -18.26
C CYS A 56 -7.78 5.37 -19.58
N GLU A 57 -8.03 6.12 -20.65
CA GLU A 57 -7.36 5.95 -21.95
C GLU A 57 -5.88 6.33 -21.87
N ARG A 58 -5.56 7.47 -21.23
CA ARG A 58 -4.18 7.97 -21.12
C ARG A 58 -3.26 7.13 -20.24
N PHE A 59 -3.81 6.46 -19.23
CA PHE A 59 -3.06 5.70 -18.24
C PHE A 59 -3.36 4.20 -18.24
N ASP A 60 -3.93 3.67 -19.31
CA ASP A 60 -4.17 2.23 -19.52
C ASP A 60 -4.90 1.57 -18.32
N LEU A 61 -5.94 2.23 -17.79
CA LEU A 61 -6.70 1.81 -16.61
C LEU A 61 -5.88 1.59 -15.32
N ARG A 62 -4.71 2.22 -15.20
CA ARG A 62 -3.90 2.15 -13.97
C ARG A 62 -4.51 3.05 -12.89
N PHE A 63 -5.57 2.57 -12.24
CA PHE A 63 -6.38 3.33 -11.29
C PHE A 63 -5.61 4.01 -10.14
N ILE A 64 -4.47 3.48 -9.72
CA ILE A 64 -3.63 4.14 -8.71
C ILE A 64 -3.04 5.46 -9.24
N VAL A 65 -2.60 5.47 -10.51
CA VAL A 65 -2.10 6.68 -11.17
C VAL A 65 -3.26 7.62 -11.48
N ILE A 66 -4.40 7.07 -11.92
CA ILE A 66 -5.59 7.87 -12.21
C ILE A 66 -6.07 8.60 -10.96
N ALA A 67 -6.20 7.91 -9.82
CA ALA A 67 -6.61 8.51 -8.55
C ALA A 67 -5.64 9.61 -8.07
N ASP A 68 -4.33 9.42 -8.24
CA ASP A 68 -3.33 10.44 -7.91
C ASP A 68 -3.45 11.71 -8.76
N ARG A 69 -3.94 11.59 -10.01
CA ARG A 69 -4.07 12.71 -10.95
C ARG A 69 -5.49 13.25 -11.09
N PHE A 70 -6.46 12.60 -10.45
CA PHE A 70 -7.85 13.04 -10.52
C PHE A 70 -8.01 14.36 -9.75
N PRO A 71 -8.69 15.38 -10.30
CA PRO A 71 -8.73 16.70 -9.65
C PRO A 71 -9.45 16.72 -8.30
N SER A 72 -10.44 15.84 -8.11
CA SER A 72 -11.18 15.71 -6.86
C SER A 72 -10.67 14.52 -6.03
N SER A 73 -10.90 14.57 -4.72
CA SER A 73 -10.44 13.56 -3.75
C SER A 73 -11.23 12.24 -3.78
N ARG A 74 -11.53 11.72 -4.97
CA ARG A 74 -12.22 10.44 -5.15
C ARG A 74 -11.28 9.29 -4.81
N THR A 75 -11.82 8.28 -4.15
CA THR A 75 -11.10 7.03 -3.85
C THR A 75 -10.97 6.18 -5.11
N VAL A 76 -9.96 5.30 -5.13
CA VAL A 76 -9.77 4.32 -6.22
C VAL A 76 -11.03 3.48 -6.44
N GLU A 77 -11.73 3.17 -5.36
CA GLU A 77 -12.96 2.37 -5.35
C GLU A 77 -14.09 3.06 -6.08
N GLU A 78 -14.32 4.35 -5.83
CA GLU A 78 -15.34 5.16 -6.49
C GLU A 78 -15.03 5.37 -7.97
N LEU A 79 -13.77 5.62 -8.32
CA LEU A 79 -13.35 5.76 -9.72
C LEU A 79 -13.58 4.48 -10.51
N LYS A 80 -13.26 3.32 -9.93
CA LYS A 80 -13.54 2.01 -10.53
C LYS A 80 -15.04 1.78 -10.66
N ASP A 81 -15.80 2.08 -9.61
CA ASP A 81 -17.25 1.89 -9.59
C ASP A 81 -17.92 2.66 -10.74
N ARG A 82 -17.57 3.94 -10.89
CA ARG A 82 -18.06 4.76 -12.01
C ARG A 82 -17.62 4.21 -13.36
N TYR A 83 -16.34 3.90 -13.54
CA TYR A 83 -15.82 3.41 -14.82
C TYR A 83 -16.50 2.11 -15.26
N TYR A 84 -16.57 1.11 -14.39
CA TYR A 84 -17.15 -0.19 -14.71
C TYR A 84 -18.67 -0.12 -14.81
N GLY A 85 -19.33 0.72 -14.00
CA GLY A 85 -20.77 0.99 -14.09
C GLY A 85 -21.14 1.59 -15.44
N VAL A 86 -20.44 2.65 -15.87
CA VAL A 86 -20.65 3.29 -17.18
C VAL A 86 -20.36 2.31 -18.32
N SER A 87 -19.22 1.63 -18.28
CA SER A 87 -18.82 0.67 -19.33
C SER A 87 -19.85 -0.45 -19.47
N ARG A 88 -20.39 -0.95 -18.36
CA ARG A 88 -21.45 -1.96 -18.34
C ARG A 88 -22.77 -1.42 -18.88
N ALA A 89 -23.16 -0.21 -18.49
CA ALA A 89 -24.42 0.41 -18.94
C ALA A 89 -24.42 0.62 -20.46
N ILE A 90 -23.33 1.15 -21.02
CA ILE A 90 -23.16 1.35 -22.47
C ILE A 90 -23.16 0.02 -23.22
N LEU A 91 -22.45 -0.99 -22.69
CA LEU A 91 -22.41 -2.32 -23.29
C LEU A 91 -23.82 -2.93 -23.39
N ILE A 92 -24.63 -2.80 -22.33
CA ILE A 92 -26.01 -3.29 -22.31
C ILE A 92 -26.90 -2.46 -23.26
N ALA A 93 -26.77 -1.14 -23.24
CA ALA A 93 -27.58 -0.24 -24.07
C ALA A 93 -27.38 -0.45 -25.58
N ARG A 94 -26.16 -0.83 -25.98
CA ARG A 94 -25.82 -1.12 -27.39
C ARG A 94 -26.16 -2.55 -27.82
N ALA A 95 -26.49 -3.44 -26.90
CA ALA A 95 -26.80 -4.82 -27.21
C ALA A 95 -28.20 -4.94 -27.86
N PRO A 96 -28.36 -5.68 -28.97
CA PRO A 96 -29.67 -5.96 -29.55
C PRO A 96 -30.57 -6.75 -28.60
N SER A 97 -29.98 -7.67 -27.83
CA SER A 97 -30.65 -8.46 -26.81
C SER A 97 -29.80 -8.55 -25.53
N PRO A 98 -30.43 -8.57 -24.33
CA PRO A 98 -29.72 -8.82 -23.06
C PRO A 98 -28.95 -10.14 -23.02
N THR A 99 -29.37 -11.16 -23.79
CA THR A 99 -28.69 -12.46 -23.85
C THR A 99 -27.29 -12.35 -24.46
N ASP A 100 -27.10 -11.42 -25.39
CA ASP A 100 -25.88 -11.31 -26.19
C ASP A 100 -24.69 -10.83 -25.35
N VAL A 101 -24.98 -10.08 -24.28
CA VAL A 101 -23.96 -9.52 -23.36
C VAL A 101 -23.90 -10.25 -22.03
N SER A 102 -24.77 -11.23 -21.78
CA SER A 102 -24.87 -11.95 -20.50
C SER A 102 -23.56 -12.66 -20.10
N GLY A 103 -22.80 -13.15 -21.07
CA GLY A 103 -21.50 -13.78 -20.86
C GLY A 103 -20.33 -12.82 -20.70
N HIS A 104 -20.52 -11.52 -20.96
CA HIS A 104 -19.45 -10.54 -20.88
C HIS A 104 -19.03 -10.30 -19.42
N PRO A 105 -17.72 -10.26 -19.08
CA PRO A 105 -17.27 -10.14 -17.69
C PRO A 105 -17.88 -8.95 -16.93
N LEU A 106 -18.02 -7.78 -17.59
CA LEU A 106 -18.64 -6.60 -16.98
C LEU A 106 -20.12 -6.79 -16.62
N VAL A 107 -20.83 -7.73 -17.26
CA VAL A 107 -22.25 -7.99 -17.00
C VAL A 107 -22.41 -9.17 -16.05
N LYS A 108 -21.64 -10.24 -16.27
CA LYS A 108 -21.68 -11.47 -15.48
C LYS A 108 -21.18 -11.26 -14.06
N ASP A 109 -20.06 -10.54 -13.90
CA ASP A 109 -19.38 -10.31 -12.63
C ASP A 109 -19.23 -8.78 -12.43
N PRO A 110 -20.32 -8.04 -12.15
CA PRO A 110 -20.26 -6.59 -11.97
C PRO A 110 -19.30 -6.21 -10.84
N TYR A 111 -18.60 -5.09 -11.02
CA TYR A 111 -17.78 -4.54 -9.97
C TYR A 111 -18.63 -4.21 -8.74
N ASN A 112 -18.19 -4.68 -7.57
CA ASN A 112 -18.87 -4.45 -6.30
C ASN A 112 -17.97 -3.61 -5.39
N VAL A 113 -18.28 -2.33 -5.29
CA VAL A 113 -17.53 -1.37 -4.48
C VAL A 113 -17.46 -1.77 -3.01
N SER A 114 -18.56 -2.24 -2.42
CA SER A 114 -18.60 -2.66 -1.01
C SER A 114 -17.69 -3.84 -0.74
N GLN A 115 -17.67 -4.82 -1.66
CA GLN A 115 -16.79 -5.98 -1.57
C GLN A 115 -15.31 -5.57 -1.70
N GLU A 116 -14.98 -4.67 -2.63
CA GLU A 116 -13.60 -4.21 -2.81
C GLU A 116 -13.09 -3.44 -1.59
N VAL A 117 -13.95 -2.59 -1.00
CA VAL A 117 -13.65 -1.88 0.26
C VAL A 117 -13.40 -2.88 1.39
N GLU A 118 -14.27 -3.86 1.58
CA GLU A 118 -14.12 -4.86 2.63
C GLU A 118 -12.87 -5.72 2.42
N ARG A 119 -12.63 -6.15 1.19
CA ARG A 119 -11.43 -6.92 0.82
C ARG A 119 -10.15 -6.15 1.12
N LYS A 120 -10.11 -4.85 0.80
CA LYS A 120 -8.96 -3.98 1.13
C LYS A 120 -8.80 -3.80 2.63
N ARG A 121 -9.90 -3.63 3.39
CA ARG A 121 -9.87 -3.55 4.85
C ARG A 121 -9.27 -4.81 5.47
N ALA A 122 -9.78 -5.99 5.09
CA ALA A 122 -9.29 -7.27 5.57
C ALA A 122 -7.80 -7.50 5.23
N LEU A 123 -7.39 -7.18 4.01
CA LEU A 123 -5.98 -7.28 3.62
C LEU A 123 -5.10 -6.33 4.45
N SER A 124 -5.55 -5.10 4.68
CA SER A 124 -4.83 -4.13 5.51
C SER A 124 -4.63 -4.66 6.94
N MET A 125 -5.66 -5.28 7.52
CA MET A 125 -5.56 -5.90 8.85
C MET A 125 -4.47 -6.97 8.89
N VAL A 126 -4.47 -7.91 7.93
CA VAL A 126 -3.47 -8.99 7.85
C VAL A 126 -2.07 -8.43 7.65
N LEU A 127 -1.89 -7.46 6.76
CA LEU A 127 -0.57 -6.87 6.50
C LEU A 127 -0.03 -6.04 7.67
N SER A 128 -0.91 -5.54 8.53
CA SER A 128 -0.52 -4.81 9.74
C SER A 128 -0.22 -5.71 10.95
N GLN A 129 -0.42 -7.02 10.82
CA GLN A 129 -0.29 -7.96 11.92
C GLN A 129 1.17 -8.08 12.38
N THR A 130 1.35 -8.20 13.70
CA THR A 130 2.67 -8.42 14.29
C THR A 130 2.94 -9.90 14.51
N LYS A 131 4.22 -10.30 14.52
CA LYS A 131 4.61 -11.69 14.85
C LYS A 131 4.05 -12.19 16.18
N HIS A 132 3.87 -11.29 17.16
CA HIS A 132 3.27 -11.66 18.45
C HIS A 132 1.78 -11.95 18.31
N GLN A 133 1.06 -11.13 17.54
CA GLN A 133 -0.35 -11.34 17.24
C GLN A 133 -0.56 -12.63 16.45
N GLU A 134 0.29 -12.92 15.46
CA GLU A 134 0.25 -14.17 14.69
C GLU A 134 0.37 -15.41 15.58
N ARG A 135 1.27 -15.40 16.58
CA ARG A 135 1.42 -16.53 17.53
C ARG A 135 0.18 -16.73 18.38
N LYS A 136 -0.36 -15.63 18.93
CA LYS A 136 -1.60 -15.68 19.72
C LYS A 136 -2.77 -16.21 18.91
N ASP A 137 -2.93 -15.72 17.68
CA ASP A 137 -4.01 -16.17 16.80
C ASP A 137 -3.86 -17.64 16.43
N ALA A 138 -2.63 -18.13 16.23
CA ALA A 138 -2.34 -19.55 16.01
C ALA A 138 -2.68 -20.42 17.23
N GLU A 139 -2.38 -19.96 18.45
CA GLU A 139 -2.76 -20.65 19.69
C GLU A 139 -4.28 -20.72 19.86
N VAL A 140 -4.99 -19.62 19.59
CA VAL A 140 -6.46 -19.56 19.63
C VAL A 140 -7.08 -20.50 18.60
N LEU A 141 -6.56 -20.52 17.36
CA LEU A 141 -7.03 -21.44 16.31
C LEU A 141 -6.77 -22.91 16.66
N ALA A 142 -5.61 -23.23 17.24
CA ALA A 142 -5.32 -24.58 17.69
C ALA A 142 -6.28 -25.04 18.80
N GLU A 143 -6.62 -24.16 19.75
CA GLU A 143 -7.60 -24.45 20.79
C GLU A 143 -9.02 -24.61 20.21
N ALA A 144 -9.46 -23.71 19.33
CA ALA A 144 -10.76 -23.81 18.66
C ALA A 144 -10.92 -25.13 17.89
N LYS A 145 -9.84 -25.60 17.24
CA LYS A 145 -9.81 -26.91 16.59
C LYS A 145 -9.98 -28.04 17.61
N ARG A 146 -9.22 -28.03 18.71
CA ARG A 146 -9.35 -29.03 19.79
C ARG A 146 -10.78 -29.12 20.31
N ILE A 147 -11.44 -27.98 20.53
CA ILE A 147 -12.83 -27.92 21.00
C ILE A 147 -13.79 -28.51 19.96
N THR A 148 -13.59 -28.19 18.68
CA THR A 148 -14.43 -28.70 17.59
C THR A 148 -14.32 -30.21 17.47
N ASP A 149 -13.10 -30.75 17.47
CA ASP A 149 -12.84 -32.18 17.38
C ASP A 149 -13.44 -32.93 18.59
N SER A 150 -13.30 -32.37 19.80
CA SER A 150 -13.90 -32.92 21.02
C SER A 150 -15.44 -32.95 20.95
N ARG A 151 -16.07 -31.87 20.48
CA ARG A 151 -17.54 -31.80 20.31
C ARG A 151 -18.05 -32.75 19.23
N MET A 152 -17.29 -32.97 18.16
CA MET A 152 -17.64 -33.97 17.16
C MET A 152 -17.52 -35.38 17.73
N ALA A 153 -16.47 -35.68 18.49
CA ALA A 153 -16.28 -36.96 19.15
C ALA A 153 -17.37 -37.27 20.18
N SER A 154 -17.80 -36.28 20.98
CA SER A 154 -18.88 -36.45 21.95
C SER A 154 -20.24 -36.68 21.28
N ARG A 155 -20.54 -35.97 20.19
CA ARG A 155 -21.77 -36.19 19.39
C ARG A 155 -21.79 -37.56 18.72
N ALA A 156 -20.66 -38.03 18.22
CA ALA A 156 -20.54 -39.37 17.65
C ALA A 156 -20.68 -40.48 18.70
N ALA A 157 -20.35 -40.20 19.96
CA ALA A 157 -20.51 -41.14 21.08
C ALA A 157 -21.95 -41.17 21.65
N GLU A 158 -22.77 -40.15 21.37
CA GLU A 158 -24.16 -40.03 21.84
C GLU A 158 -25.21 -40.59 20.87
N GLU A 159 -24.85 -41.10 19.67
CA GLU A 159 -25.77 -41.86 18.81
C GLU A 159 -25.68 -43.39 19.03
N PRO A 160 -26.52 -43.93 19.94
CA PRO A 160 -27.22 -45.18 19.70
C PRO A 160 -28.75 -44.97 19.75
N GLU A 161 -29.43 -45.31 18.64
CA GLU A 161 -30.88 -45.55 18.43
C GLU A 161 -31.94 -44.75 19.23
N MET A 162 -32.79 -43.95 18.55
CA MET A 162 -34.25 -44.19 18.41
C MET A 162 -35.03 -43.06 17.65
N PRO A 163 -36.25 -43.34 17.11
CA PRO A 163 -36.73 -42.83 15.82
C PRO A 163 -37.63 -41.56 15.84
N VAL A 164 -37.82 -41.06 14.62
CA VAL A 164 -38.59 -39.89 14.12
C VAL A 164 -40.04 -39.75 14.63
N ALA A 165 -40.43 -38.52 15.05
CA ALA A 165 -41.75 -37.87 14.88
C ALA A 165 -41.67 -36.39 15.36
N SER A 166 -41.70 -35.37 14.50
CA SER A 166 -42.86 -34.62 13.96
C SER A 166 -43.17 -33.28 14.66
N HIS A 167 -43.25 -32.22 13.83
CA HIS A 167 -44.26 -31.13 13.87
C HIS A 167 -43.92 -29.74 14.48
N VAL A 168 -44.00 -28.75 13.59
CA VAL A 168 -44.41 -27.32 13.72
C VAL A 168 -43.52 -26.31 14.47
N GLY A 169 -42.91 -25.41 13.70
CA GLY A 169 -43.54 -24.13 13.32
C GLY A 169 -43.30 -22.92 14.22
N SER A 170 -42.51 -22.00 13.66
CA SER A 170 -42.80 -20.55 13.53
C SER A 170 -42.47 -19.57 14.68
N GLU A 171 -41.93 -18.41 14.24
CA GLU A 171 -41.96 -17.07 14.87
C GLU A 171 -41.01 -16.82 16.06
N SER A 172 -40.41 -15.65 16.30
CA SER A 172 -40.22 -14.38 15.60
C SER A 172 -39.24 -13.54 16.46
N ALA A 173 -38.47 -12.68 15.79
CA ALA A 173 -38.05 -11.31 16.15
C ALA A 173 -37.48 -10.86 17.53
N ASP A 174 -36.51 -9.95 17.38
CA ASP A 174 -36.26 -8.69 18.11
C ASP A 174 -35.35 -8.61 19.37
N ARG A 175 -34.13 -8.13 19.10
CA ARG A 175 -33.60 -6.75 19.34
C ARG A 175 -33.62 -6.11 20.75
N ALA A 176 -32.45 -5.50 21.03
CA ALA A 176 -32.09 -4.47 22.05
C ALA A 176 -31.94 -4.99 23.50
N VAL A 177 -30.94 -4.56 24.29
CA VAL A 177 -30.82 -3.23 24.92
C VAL A 177 -29.36 -2.92 25.35
N VAL A 178 -29.12 -1.62 25.53
CA VAL A 178 -27.91 -0.81 25.77
C VAL A 178 -27.56 -0.65 27.26
N LEU A 179 -26.42 0.03 27.55
CA LEU A 179 -25.89 0.63 28.81
C LEU A 179 -24.90 -0.26 29.58
N GLY A 180 -23.78 0.23 30.13
CA GLY A 180 -23.25 1.59 30.28
C GLY A 180 -22.12 1.60 31.33
N ASP A 181 -21.23 2.57 31.21
CA ASP A 181 -20.44 3.27 32.23
C ASP A 181 -19.32 2.62 33.09
N THR A 182 -18.11 3.11 32.78
CA THR A 182 -17.16 3.85 33.65
C THR A 182 -16.17 3.15 34.61
N VAL A 183 -15.01 3.83 34.66
CA VAL A 183 -14.04 4.02 35.76
C VAL A 183 -12.68 3.28 35.66
N SER A 184 -11.65 4.10 35.50
CA SER A 184 -10.21 3.84 35.67
C SER A 184 -9.83 3.48 37.11
N PRO A 185 -8.58 3.02 37.38
CA PRO A 185 -7.59 4.00 37.85
C PRO A 185 -6.15 3.78 37.34
N SER A 186 -5.39 4.86 37.47
CA SER A 186 -4.02 5.14 37.05
C SER A 186 -2.93 4.37 37.81
N SER A 187 -1.71 4.31 37.26
CA SER A 187 -0.43 4.42 38.00
C SER A 187 0.76 4.76 37.08
N ASN A 188 1.48 5.83 37.45
CA ASN A 188 2.70 6.39 36.84
C ASN A 188 3.98 5.63 37.25
N ILE A 189 5.00 5.55 36.38
CA ILE A 189 6.44 5.70 36.73
C ILE A 189 7.18 6.39 35.56
N GLN A 190 8.14 7.26 35.89
CA GLN A 190 8.76 8.29 35.04
C GLN A 190 10.31 8.23 35.04
N LEU A 191 10.89 8.70 33.92
CA LEU A 191 12.27 9.23 33.63
C LEU A 191 13.45 8.21 33.49
N PRO A 192 14.58 8.55 32.81
CA PRO A 192 15.04 9.89 32.39
C PRO A 192 15.42 10.11 30.91
N SER A 193 15.24 11.37 30.51
CA SER A 193 15.68 12.00 29.27
C SER A 193 17.11 12.53 29.44
N ALA A 194 17.99 12.23 28.49
CA ALA A 194 19.35 12.77 28.44
C ALA A 194 19.45 13.85 27.36
N THR A 195 19.79 15.06 27.80
CA THR A 195 20.08 16.24 26.99
C THR A 195 21.38 16.04 26.22
N VAL A 196 21.34 16.12 24.88
CA VAL A 196 22.55 16.17 24.04
C VAL A 196 22.60 17.53 23.33
N VAL A 197 23.72 18.21 23.53
CA VAL A 197 24.06 19.51 22.95
C VAL A 197 24.34 19.33 21.45
N PRO A 198 23.76 20.11 20.52
CA PRO A 198 24.11 19.97 19.11
C PRO A 198 25.30 20.88 18.76
N SER A 199 26.36 20.28 18.21
CA SER A 199 27.42 21.02 17.51
C SER A 199 26.87 21.56 16.18
N THR A 200 26.77 22.89 16.07
CA THR A 200 25.99 23.63 15.06
C THR A 200 26.46 23.45 13.60
N SER A 201 27.69 22.99 13.34
CA SER A 201 28.24 22.90 11.97
C SER A 201 27.82 21.66 11.17
N ILE A 202 27.60 20.50 11.82
CA ILE A 202 27.24 19.23 11.15
C ILE A 202 25.77 19.25 10.67
N ILE A 203 24.93 20.06 11.33
CA ILE A 203 23.50 20.20 11.03
C ILE A 203 23.28 20.99 9.73
N ALA A 204 24.13 21.97 9.45
CA ALA A 204 24.02 22.82 8.26
C ALA A 204 24.31 22.04 6.96
N ASP A 205 25.37 21.22 6.93
CA ASP A 205 25.75 20.41 5.77
C ASP A 205 24.73 19.29 5.48
N SER A 206 24.17 18.71 6.53
CA SER A 206 23.12 17.70 6.42
C SER A 206 21.80 18.29 5.88
N ALA A 207 21.44 19.50 6.31
CA ALA A 207 20.25 20.21 5.85
C ALA A 207 20.37 20.62 4.37
N SER A 208 21.53 21.10 3.93
CA SER A 208 21.82 21.46 2.53
C SER A 208 21.76 20.25 1.59
N THR A 209 22.33 19.12 2.01
CA THR A 209 22.29 17.87 1.26
C THR A 209 20.85 17.36 1.11
N LEU A 210 20.06 17.46 2.18
CA LEU A 210 18.67 17.03 2.19
C LEU A 210 17.76 17.96 1.36
N ALA A 211 18.07 19.26 1.28
CA ALA A 211 17.44 20.19 0.35
C ALA A 211 17.75 19.84 -1.12
N SER A 212 19.00 19.49 -1.42
CA SER A 212 19.41 19.06 -2.77
C SER A 212 18.72 17.77 -3.23
N LEU A 213 18.55 16.81 -2.31
CA LEU A 213 17.83 15.57 -2.59
C LEU A 213 16.33 15.79 -2.86
N ARG A 214 15.71 16.77 -2.19
CA ARG A 214 14.29 17.13 -2.43
C ARG A 214 14.07 17.69 -3.83
N MET A 215 15.05 18.35 -4.44
CA MET A 215 14.95 18.84 -5.81
C MET A 215 14.88 17.72 -6.86
N LEU A 216 15.40 16.53 -6.56
CA LEU A 216 15.42 15.41 -7.51
C LEU A 216 14.05 14.74 -7.69
N ARG A 217 13.03 15.10 -6.89
CA ARG A 217 11.67 14.50 -6.81
C ARG A 217 11.66 13.00 -6.48
N VAL A 218 12.40 12.18 -7.22
CA VAL A 218 12.59 10.74 -7.01
C VAL A 218 14.10 10.43 -6.99
N TYR A 219 14.55 9.74 -5.96
CA TYR A 219 15.95 9.31 -5.82
C TYR A 219 16.05 7.92 -5.18
N LEU A 220 17.14 7.22 -5.48
CA LEU A 220 17.47 5.95 -4.82
C LEU A 220 17.91 6.22 -3.37
N ARG A 221 17.40 5.42 -2.42
CA ARG A 221 17.78 5.55 -0.99
C ARG A 221 19.27 5.32 -0.76
N THR A 222 19.89 4.45 -1.54
CA THR A 222 21.34 4.23 -1.53
C THR A 222 22.11 5.48 -1.92
N TYR A 223 21.66 6.17 -2.98
CA TYR A 223 22.26 7.43 -3.41
C TYR A 223 22.12 8.53 -2.35
N ALA A 224 20.93 8.67 -1.76
CA ALA A 224 20.72 9.63 -0.66
C ALA A 224 21.61 9.32 0.56
N LEU A 225 21.75 8.05 0.93
CA LEU A 225 22.63 7.63 2.01
C LEU A 225 24.10 7.96 1.71
N GLU A 226 24.59 7.69 0.51
CA GLU A 226 25.96 8.03 0.11
C GLU A 226 26.23 9.54 0.21
N GLN A 227 25.30 10.37 -0.27
CA GLN A 227 25.41 11.82 -0.15
C GLN A 227 25.43 12.28 1.32
N MET A 228 24.59 11.71 2.18
CA MET A 228 24.55 12.05 3.60
C MET A 228 25.79 11.56 4.37
N VAL A 229 26.33 10.39 4.03
CA VAL A 229 27.59 9.88 4.61
C VAL A 229 28.76 10.78 4.21
N GLN A 230 28.79 11.22 2.95
CA GLN A 230 29.80 12.16 2.46
C GLN A 230 29.71 13.51 3.19
N ALA A 231 28.50 14.03 3.38
CA ALA A 231 28.28 15.27 4.12
C ALA A 231 28.66 15.14 5.59
N ALA A 232 28.28 14.05 6.27
CA ALA A 232 28.64 13.81 7.66
C ALA A 232 30.15 13.63 7.89
N SER A 233 30.87 13.21 6.84
CA SER A 233 32.32 13.01 6.87
C SER A 233 33.11 14.18 6.28
N SER A 234 32.45 15.29 5.89
CA SER A 234 33.06 16.42 5.16
C SER A 234 34.24 17.04 5.94
N SER A 235 34.13 17.08 7.26
CA SER A 235 35.14 17.60 8.18
C SER A 235 36.19 16.57 8.62
N ALA A 236 36.02 15.29 8.25
CA ALA A 236 36.89 14.20 8.65
C ALA A 236 37.96 13.90 7.59
N GLY A 237 39.23 13.88 7.99
CA GLY A 237 40.31 13.48 7.08
C GLY A 237 40.20 12.01 6.64
N LEU A 238 40.72 11.67 5.45
CA LEU A 238 40.63 10.35 4.82
C LEU A 238 41.02 9.17 5.73
N ARG A 239 42.05 9.35 6.58
CA ARG A 239 42.46 8.32 7.55
C ARG A 239 41.39 8.04 8.61
N THR A 240 40.68 9.08 9.05
CA THR A 240 39.58 8.95 10.01
C THR A 240 38.39 8.25 9.37
N ILE A 241 38.07 8.59 8.13
CA ILE A 241 36.99 7.93 7.37
C ILE A 241 37.28 6.42 7.25
N LYS A 242 38.50 6.03 6.90
CA LYS A 242 38.89 4.60 6.87
C LYS A 242 38.78 3.90 8.22
N ARG A 243 39.04 4.60 9.33
CA ARG A 243 38.84 4.05 10.68
C ARG A 243 37.37 3.88 11.03
N VAL A 244 36.49 4.77 10.57
CA VAL A 244 35.03 4.59 10.70
C VAL A 244 34.59 3.34 9.94
N GLU A 245 35.07 3.15 8.72
CA GLU A 245 34.78 1.94 7.92
C GLU A 245 35.30 0.66 8.58
N GLN A 246 36.53 0.70 9.11
CA GLN A 246 37.12 -0.41 9.85
C GLN A 246 36.30 -0.77 11.09
N ALA A 247 35.89 0.22 11.89
CA ALA A 247 35.06 0.00 13.08
C ALA A 247 33.69 -0.61 12.73
N LEU A 248 33.08 -0.19 11.61
CA LEU A 248 31.84 -0.82 11.13
C LEU A 248 32.05 -2.30 10.81
N GLN A 249 33.16 -2.65 10.16
CA GLN A 249 33.49 -4.05 9.84
C GLN A 249 33.76 -4.88 11.09
N GLU A 250 34.45 -4.33 12.08
CA GLU A 250 34.68 -4.98 13.38
C GLU A 250 33.38 -5.26 14.14
N LEU A 251 32.38 -4.37 14.01
CA LEU A 251 31.03 -4.56 14.53
C LEU A 251 30.16 -5.52 13.68
N GLY A 252 30.70 -6.08 12.60
CA GLY A 252 29.97 -6.96 11.67
C GLY A 252 28.93 -6.23 10.82
N VAL A 253 28.99 -4.90 10.73
CA VAL A 253 28.07 -4.07 9.93
C VAL A 253 28.65 -3.84 8.54
N ASN A 254 27.86 -4.14 7.51
CA ASN A 254 28.26 -3.89 6.12
C ASN A 254 28.46 -2.39 5.86
N LEU A 255 29.54 -2.02 5.14
CA LEU A 255 29.82 -0.63 4.77
C LEU A 255 28.68 0.03 3.99
N LYS A 256 27.96 -0.76 3.20
CA LYS A 256 26.71 -0.37 2.55
C LYS A 256 25.59 -1.29 3.05
N PRO A 257 24.44 -0.74 3.47
CA PRO A 257 23.32 -1.56 3.90
C PRO A 257 22.82 -2.49 2.79
N LYS A 258 22.66 -3.79 3.09
CA LYS A 258 22.13 -4.78 2.15
C LYS A 258 20.66 -4.51 1.79
N VAL A 259 19.89 -3.96 2.72
CA VAL A 259 18.48 -3.59 2.55
C VAL A 259 18.30 -2.13 2.94
N PRO A 260 18.41 -1.19 1.98
CA PRO A 260 18.43 0.25 2.26
C PRO A 260 17.01 0.81 2.48
N THR A 261 16.33 0.37 3.54
CA THR A 261 15.07 0.98 3.99
C THR A 261 15.33 2.33 4.65
N LYS A 262 14.28 3.14 4.82
CA LYS A 262 14.40 4.46 5.48
C LYS A 262 15.00 4.34 6.88
N ALA A 263 14.49 3.41 7.70
CA ALA A 263 14.97 3.19 9.06
C ALA A 263 16.42 2.68 9.06
N VAL A 264 16.74 1.67 8.25
CA VAL A 264 18.10 1.12 8.16
C VAL A 264 19.12 2.18 7.74
N CYS A 265 18.78 3.04 6.78
CA CYS A 265 19.68 4.12 6.35
C CYS A 265 19.88 5.17 7.45
N ALA A 266 18.84 5.49 8.23
CA ALA A 266 18.93 6.43 9.34
C ALA A 266 19.83 5.91 10.46
N GLU A 267 19.59 4.68 10.93
CA GLU A 267 20.40 4.04 11.97
C GLU A 267 21.85 3.84 11.50
N HIS A 268 22.06 3.45 10.24
CA HIS A 268 23.41 3.30 9.69
C HIS A 268 24.18 4.61 9.63
N LEU A 269 23.50 5.72 9.31
CA LEU A 269 24.09 7.05 9.32
C LEU A 269 24.39 7.51 10.75
N GLU A 270 23.50 7.24 11.70
CA GLU A 270 23.69 7.61 13.10
C GLU A 270 24.89 6.89 13.72
N LEU A 271 24.98 5.57 13.52
CA LEU A 271 26.13 4.77 13.95
C LEU A 271 27.45 5.32 13.41
N ARG A 272 27.49 5.74 12.13
CA ARG A 272 28.69 6.37 11.54
C ARG A 272 29.08 7.67 12.24
N LYS A 273 28.11 8.51 12.63
CA LYS A 273 28.37 9.75 13.37
C LYS A 273 28.87 9.47 14.79
N GLU A 274 28.29 8.48 15.47
CA GLU A 274 28.72 8.07 16.81
C GLU A 274 30.15 7.55 16.80
N ILE A 275 30.50 6.66 15.86
CA ILE A 275 31.87 6.17 15.67
C ILE A 275 32.82 7.33 15.36
N LEU A 276 32.43 8.25 14.47
CA LEU A 276 33.25 9.41 14.14
C LEU A 276 33.48 10.31 15.36
N THR A 277 32.46 10.50 16.19
CA THR A 277 32.52 11.27 17.44
C THR A 277 33.47 10.59 18.42
N LEU A 278 33.34 9.28 18.61
CA LEU A 278 34.23 8.49 19.45
C LEU A 278 35.70 8.60 19.00
N LEU A 279 35.96 8.47 17.70
CA LEU A 279 37.30 8.60 17.13
C LEU A 279 37.90 10.01 17.28
N ASN A 280 37.06 11.05 17.33
CA ASN A 280 37.51 12.42 17.58
C ASN A 280 37.82 12.64 19.06
N LEU A 281 37.04 12.07 19.98
CA LEU A 281 37.31 12.10 21.42
C LEU A 281 38.60 11.36 21.78
N GLN A 282 38.90 10.24 21.12
CA GLN A 282 40.14 9.47 21.32
C GLN A 282 41.41 10.18 20.81
N LYS A 283 41.29 11.28 20.07
CA LYS A 283 42.42 12.08 19.58
C LYS A 283 42.79 13.24 20.50
N GLN A 284 41.92 13.59 21.46
CA GLN A 284 42.18 14.59 22.50
C GLN A 284 42.94 13.95 23.66
#